data_AF-A0A820KUF6-F1
#
_entry.id   AF-A0A820KUF6-F1
#
_cell.length_a   1.000
_cell.length_b   1.000
_cell.length_c   1.000
_cell.angle_alpha   90.00
_cell.angle_beta   90.00
_cell.angle_gamma   90.00
#
_symmetry.space_group_name_H-M   'P 1'
#
loop_
_entity.id
_entity.type
_entity.pdbx_description
1 polymer ?
#
loop_
_entity_poly.entity_id
_entity_poly.type
_entity_poly.pdbx_seq_one_letter_code
_entity_poly.pdbx_strand_id
1 'polypeptide(L)'
;MNKENFRFYIKVRTALNIPARIIYDELCSVFDDQAPALRTVEWWSKLFREGREDVEDEERPRRPITETTSENIEQVRSLINDNSHITIQEMEVQTEPLIDNIKRQRPTCGVQGIKLHYDNGRPHVHKEVSNYLESKGITIIKHPPYSPDLAPCDFWLFDFIKQNIPDQSDSESLHQAVSDFMNSLSKEEYRKTFDKWIQRMRLCVDNRGDYFEHLMK
;
A
#
# COMPACT_ATOMS: atom_id res chain seq x y z
N MET A 1 13.86 -18.65 17.42
CA MET A 1 14.53 -19.21 16.23
C MET A 1 14.12 -18.37 15.01
N ASN A 2 15.01 -18.02 14.06
CA ASN A 2 14.61 -17.26 12.85
C ASN A 2 14.04 -18.20 11.76
N LYS A 3 13.41 -17.64 10.72
CA LYS A 3 12.76 -18.43 9.65
C LYS A 3 13.75 -19.30 8.86
N GLU A 4 14.96 -18.81 8.60
CA GLU A 4 16.04 -19.55 7.93
C GLU A 4 16.45 -20.80 8.71
N ASN A 5 16.56 -20.71 10.04
CA ASN A 5 16.91 -21.85 10.87
C ASN A 5 15.87 -22.98 10.79
N PHE A 6 14.58 -22.65 10.75
CA PHE A 6 13.53 -23.65 10.52
C PHE A 6 13.66 -24.31 9.14
N ARG A 7 13.94 -23.52 8.10
CA ARG A 7 14.12 -24.03 6.73
C ARG A 7 15.36 -24.90 6.59
N PHE A 8 16.45 -24.53 7.25
CA PHE A 8 17.66 -25.35 7.32
C PHE A 8 17.39 -26.69 8.00
N TYR A 9 16.66 -26.69 9.12
CA TYR A 9 16.24 -27.92 9.79
C TYR A 9 15.38 -28.80 8.88
N ILE A 10 14.37 -28.21 8.22
CA ILE A 10 13.51 -28.92 7.26
C ILE A 10 14.34 -29.50 6.11
N LYS A 11 15.33 -28.77 5.58
CA LYS A 11 16.23 -29.24 4.52
C LYS A 11 16.99 -30.48 4.93
N VAL A 12 17.67 -30.43 6.09
CA VAL A 12 18.45 -31.58 6.61
C VAL A 12 17.55 -32.79 6.83
N ARG A 13 16.39 -32.61 7.46
CA ARG A 13 15.45 -33.70 7.72
C ARG A 13 14.83 -34.28 6.45
N THR A 14 14.55 -33.44 5.45
CA THR A 14 14.06 -33.88 4.14
C THR A 14 15.11 -34.71 3.40
N ALA A 15 16.39 -34.32 3.45
CA ALA A 15 17.48 -35.08 2.85
C ALA A 15 17.66 -36.46 3.50
N LEU A 16 17.26 -36.61 4.76
CA LEU A 16 17.19 -37.89 5.48
C LEU A 16 15.92 -38.70 5.17
N ASN A 17 15.11 -38.29 4.19
CA ASN A 17 13.83 -38.91 3.80
C ASN A 17 12.78 -38.98 4.93
N ILE A 18 12.84 -38.04 5.89
CA ILE A 18 11.85 -37.96 6.97
C ILE A 18 10.56 -37.32 6.42
N PRO A 19 9.37 -37.89 6.68
CA PRO A 19 8.11 -37.30 6.22
C PRO A 19 7.86 -35.92 6.84
N ALA A 20 7.32 -34.99 6.04
CA ALA A 20 7.05 -33.61 6.46
C ALA A 20 6.20 -33.51 7.74
N ARG A 21 5.27 -34.45 7.94
CA ARG A 21 4.45 -34.52 9.14
C ARG A 21 5.28 -34.75 10.42
N ILE A 22 6.26 -35.65 10.35
CA ILE A 22 7.16 -35.95 11.48
C ILE A 22 8.07 -34.76 11.76
N ILE A 23 8.57 -34.11 10.71
CA ILE A 23 9.37 -32.87 10.83
C ILE A 23 8.56 -31.78 11.55
N TYR A 24 7.29 -31.62 11.20
CA TYR A 24 6.38 -30.68 11.86
C TYR A 24 6.15 -31.04 13.33
N ASP A 25 5.86 -32.30 13.63
CA ASP A 25 5.61 -32.75 15.01
C ASP A 25 6.87 -32.54 15.90
N GLU A 26 8.07 -32.80 15.37
CA GLU A 26 9.36 -32.49 16.03
C GLU A 26 9.52 -30.98 16.29
N LEU A 27 9.25 -30.14 15.29
CA LEU A 27 9.34 -28.68 15.42
C LEU A 27 8.34 -28.14 16.45
N CYS A 28 7.10 -28.63 16.45
CA CYS A 28 6.10 -28.26 17.45
C CYS A 28 6.50 -28.73 18.85
N SER A 29 7.09 -29.91 18.99
CA SER A 29 7.52 -30.41 20.31
C SER A 29 8.60 -29.55 20.97
N VAL A 30 9.40 -28.83 20.18
CA VAL A 30 10.53 -28.02 20.68
C VAL A 30 10.17 -26.53 20.74
N PHE A 31 9.39 -26.04 19.78
CA PHE A 31 9.18 -24.60 19.56
C PHE A 31 7.73 -24.13 19.70
N ASP A 32 6.78 -25.05 19.93
CA ASP A 32 5.37 -24.77 20.20
C ASP A 32 4.77 -23.69 19.28
N ASP A 33 4.47 -22.50 19.82
CA ASP A 33 3.86 -21.35 19.13
C ASP A 33 4.77 -20.69 18.08
N GLN A 34 6.09 -20.88 18.18
CA GLN A 34 7.06 -20.39 17.19
C GLN A 34 7.28 -21.34 16.02
N ALA A 35 6.73 -22.56 16.07
CA ALA A 35 6.90 -23.54 15.00
C ALA A 35 6.18 -23.10 13.71
N PRO A 36 6.77 -23.37 12.54
CA PRO A 36 6.11 -23.11 11.26
C PRO A 36 4.88 -24.03 11.09
N ALA A 37 3.83 -23.50 10.45
CA ALA A 37 2.66 -24.30 10.13
C ALA A 37 3.01 -25.53 9.27
N LEU A 38 2.27 -26.63 9.43
CA LEU A 38 2.47 -27.88 8.69
C LEU A 38 2.58 -27.66 7.18
N ARG A 39 1.71 -26.80 6.61
CA ARG A 39 1.72 -26.46 5.18
C ARG A 39 3.05 -25.86 4.74
N THR A 40 3.70 -25.05 5.57
CA THR A 40 5.02 -24.48 5.31
C THR A 40 6.09 -25.56 5.30
N VAL A 41 6.03 -26.51 6.25
CA VAL A 41 6.95 -27.66 6.31
C VAL A 41 6.80 -28.55 5.08
N GLU A 42 5.57 -28.85 4.66
CA GLU A 42 5.28 -29.63 3.46
C GLU A 42 5.79 -28.95 2.18
N TRP A 43 5.56 -27.65 2.05
CA TRP A 43 6.00 -26.85 0.89
C TRP A 43 7.52 -26.82 0.77
N TRP A 44 8.25 -26.53 1.85
CA TRP A 44 9.72 -26.55 1.84
C TRP A 44 10.28 -27.95 1.62
N SER A 45 9.70 -28.99 2.23
CA SER A 45 10.11 -30.38 2.01
C SER A 45 9.91 -30.81 0.55
N LYS A 46 8.87 -30.30 -0.13
CA LYS A 46 8.66 -30.52 -1.55
C LYS A 46 9.76 -29.87 -2.38
N LEU A 47 10.05 -28.58 -2.15
CA LEU A 47 11.08 -27.84 -2.90
C LEU A 47 12.47 -28.46 -2.77
N PHE A 48 12.85 -28.91 -1.56
CA PHE A 48 14.13 -29.57 -1.35
C PHE A 48 14.20 -30.93 -2.04
N ARG A 49 13.10 -31.69 -2.10
CA ARG A 49 13.02 -32.92 -2.91
C ARG A 49 13.11 -32.65 -4.41
N GLU A 50 12.63 -31.50 -4.86
CA GLU A 50 12.71 -31.03 -6.25
C GLU A 50 14.07 -30.40 -6.60
N GLY A 51 15.05 -30.43 -5.67
CA GLY A 51 16.43 -30.06 -5.94
C GLY A 51 16.81 -28.62 -5.56
N ARG A 52 15.95 -27.88 -4.86
CA ARG A 52 16.32 -26.57 -4.31
C ARG A 52 17.40 -26.72 -3.23
N GLU A 53 18.44 -25.91 -3.29
CA GLU A 53 19.50 -25.90 -2.25
C GLU A 53 19.43 -24.70 -1.32
N ASP A 54 18.79 -23.60 -1.72
CA ASP A 54 18.74 -22.38 -0.93
C ASP A 54 17.61 -22.40 0.13
N VAL A 55 17.91 -21.90 1.32
CA VAL A 55 16.98 -21.71 2.45
C VAL A 55 16.42 -20.28 2.50
N GLU A 56 16.99 -19.37 1.71
CA GLU A 56 16.53 -18.00 1.56
C GLU A 56 15.25 -17.92 0.74
N ASP A 57 14.49 -16.83 0.90
CA ASP A 57 13.38 -16.54 0.00
C ASP A 57 13.91 -16.31 -1.43
N GLU A 58 13.27 -16.93 -2.42
CA GLU A 58 13.57 -16.59 -3.82
C GLU A 58 13.20 -15.13 -4.05
N GLU A 59 14.00 -14.41 -4.84
CA GLU A 59 13.62 -13.09 -5.31
C GLU A 59 12.23 -13.20 -5.93
N ARG A 60 11.25 -12.51 -5.32
CA ARG A 60 9.88 -12.52 -5.82
C ARG A 60 9.93 -12.14 -7.30
N PRO A 61 9.31 -12.91 -8.20
CA PRO A 61 9.22 -12.51 -9.59
C PRO A 61 8.57 -11.13 -9.63
N ARG A 62 9.36 -10.13 -10.01
CA ARG A 62 8.78 -8.82 -10.35
C ARG A 62 7.83 -9.06 -11.52
N ARG A 63 6.84 -8.18 -11.63
CA ARG A 63 5.96 -8.10 -12.81
C ARG A 63 6.84 -8.26 -14.07
N PRO A 64 6.46 -9.10 -15.05
CA PRO A 64 7.23 -9.23 -16.28
C PRO A 64 7.49 -7.83 -16.83
N ILE A 65 8.77 -7.46 -16.96
CA ILE A 65 9.16 -6.17 -17.52
C ILE A 65 9.06 -6.31 -19.03
N THR A 66 7.84 -6.23 -19.55
CA THR A 66 7.58 -6.14 -20.99
C THR A 66 7.63 -4.70 -21.48
N GLU A 67 7.73 -3.72 -20.57
CA GLU A 67 7.57 -2.28 -20.87
C GLU A 67 8.85 -1.45 -20.75
N THR A 68 9.95 -1.99 -20.22
CA THR A 68 11.18 -1.24 -19.97
C THR A 68 12.26 -1.59 -21.00
N THR A 69 12.02 -1.23 -22.26
CA THR A 69 13.07 -1.20 -23.29
C THR A 69 14.02 -0.03 -23.04
N SER A 70 15.27 -0.14 -23.50
CA SER A 70 16.23 0.97 -23.48
C SER A 70 15.68 2.22 -24.18
N GLU A 71 14.89 2.06 -25.26
CA GLU A 71 14.14 3.15 -25.88
C GLU A 71 13.16 3.84 -24.91
N ASN A 72 12.31 3.08 -24.22
CA ASN A 72 11.31 3.66 -23.31
C ASN A 72 11.99 4.33 -22.10
N ILE A 73 13.08 3.77 -21.61
CA ILE A 73 13.90 4.38 -20.54
C ILE A 73 14.45 5.72 -21.01
N GLU A 74 14.98 5.79 -22.22
CA GLU A 74 15.59 7.03 -22.74
C GLU A 74 14.54 8.08 -23.11
N GLN A 75 13.36 7.66 -23.60
CA GLN A 75 12.21 8.56 -23.80
C GLN A 75 11.69 9.13 -22.47
N VAL A 76 11.55 8.29 -21.44
CA VAL A 76 11.16 8.74 -20.09
C VAL A 76 12.24 9.65 -19.49
N ARG A 77 13.53 9.35 -19.69
CA ARG A 77 14.63 10.23 -19.26
C ARG A 77 14.63 11.57 -19.98
N SER A 78 14.37 11.59 -21.29
CA SER A 78 14.23 12.82 -22.07
C SER A 78 13.07 13.66 -21.53
N LEU A 79 11.90 13.05 -21.32
CA LEU A 79 10.72 13.73 -20.77
C LEU A 79 10.97 14.31 -19.36
N ILE A 80 11.72 13.58 -18.51
CA ILE A 80 12.11 14.05 -17.18
C ILE A 80 13.13 15.20 -17.25
N ASN A 81 14.07 15.16 -18.21
CA ASN A 81 15.09 16.20 -18.37
C ASN A 81 14.55 17.46 -19.06
N ASP A 82 13.58 17.31 -19.95
CA ASP A 82 12.92 18.43 -20.65
C ASP A 82 11.97 19.20 -19.73
N ASN A 83 11.44 18.58 -18.67
CA ASN A 83 10.68 19.28 -17.63
C ASN A 83 10.75 18.62 -16.24
N SER A 84 11.85 18.82 -15.53
CA SER A 84 12.04 18.32 -14.15
C SER A 84 11.18 19.03 -13.09
N HIS A 85 10.49 20.12 -13.47
CA HIS A 85 9.66 20.95 -12.60
C HIS A 85 8.15 20.64 -12.69
N ILE A 86 7.74 19.74 -13.58
CA ILE A 86 6.32 19.46 -13.82
C ILE A 86 5.65 18.74 -12.65
N THR A 87 6.38 18.05 -11.76
CA THR A 87 5.77 17.31 -10.62
C THR A 87 5.41 18.18 -9.40
N ILE A 88 5.90 19.41 -9.32
CA ILE A 88 5.65 20.33 -8.18
C ILE A 88 4.81 21.51 -8.64
N GLN A 89 5.13 22.10 -9.78
CA GLN A 89 4.34 23.18 -10.37
C GLN A 89 2.95 22.69 -10.79
N GLU A 90 2.80 21.48 -11.33
CA GLU A 90 1.46 20.94 -11.61
C GLU A 90 0.68 20.64 -10.33
N MET A 91 1.35 20.18 -9.26
CA MET A 91 0.70 20.02 -7.96
C MET A 91 0.25 21.36 -7.39
N GLU A 92 1.06 22.41 -7.47
CA GLU A 92 0.67 23.77 -7.06
C GLU A 92 -0.51 24.27 -7.89
N VAL A 93 -0.45 24.13 -9.23
CA VAL A 93 -1.54 24.53 -10.14
C VAL A 93 -2.82 23.72 -9.92
N GLN A 94 -2.74 22.43 -9.59
CA GLN A 94 -3.90 21.59 -9.32
C GLN A 94 -4.49 21.84 -7.91
N THR A 95 -3.65 22.18 -6.93
CA THR A 95 -4.08 22.41 -5.54
C THR A 95 -4.56 23.83 -5.28
N GLU A 96 -4.16 24.81 -6.09
CA GLU A 96 -4.61 26.20 -5.95
C GLU A 96 -6.13 26.36 -6.14
N PRO A 97 -6.77 25.78 -7.18
CA PRO A 97 -8.22 25.73 -7.29
C PRO A 97 -8.91 25.07 -6.09
N LEU A 98 -8.27 24.05 -5.49
CA LEU A 98 -8.79 23.37 -4.30
C LEU A 98 -8.76 24.28 -3.08
N ILE A 99 -7.65 24.97 -2.83
CA ILE A 99 -7.50 25.92 -1.72
C ILE A 99 -8.52 27.06 -1.83
N ASP A 100 -8.72 27.58 -3.04
CA ASP A 100 -9.72 28.61 -3.28
C ASP A 100 -11.13 28.09 -3.07
N ASN A 101 -11.44 26.87 -3.53
CA ASN A 101 -12.72 26.24 -3.27
C ASN A 101 -12.97 26.04 -1.77
N ILE A 102 -11.97 25.57 -1.03
CA ILE A 102 -12.01 25.46 0.44
C ILE A 102 -12.34 26.81 1.08
N LYS A 103 -11.65 27.89 0.69
CA LYS A 103 -11.90 29.23 1.23
C LYS A 103 -13.33 29.71 0.91
N ARG A 104 -13.86 29.41 -0.28
CA ARG A 104 -15.25 29.70 -0.65
C ARG A 104 -16.25 28.91 0.19
N GLN A 105 -16.00 27.62 0.42
CA GLN A 105 -16.85 26.77 1.24
C GLN A 105 -16.77 27.08 2.74
N ARG A 106 -15.65 27.67 3.19
CA ARG A 106 -15.37 28.01 4.59
C ARG A 106 -14.98 29.49 4.73
N PRO A 107 -15.92 30.44 4.53
CA PRO A 107 -15.60 31.87 4.50
C PRO A 107 -14.99 32.39 5.82
N THR A 108 -15.37 31.81 6.97
CA THR A 108 -14.93 32.29 8.29
C THR A 108 -13.58 31.74 8.73
N CYS A 109 -13.26 30.50 8.34
CA CYS A 109 -12.09 29.77 8.85
C CYS A 109 -11.14 29.30 7.75
N GLY A 110 -11.54 29.38 6.47
CA GLY A 110 -10.75 29.00 5.31
C GLY A 110 -10.04 27.65 5.48
N VAL A 111 -8.72 27.72 5.34
CA VAL A 111 -7.77 26.60 5.49
C VAL A 111 -7.41 26.26 6.94
N GLN A 112 -7.81 27.10 7.91
CA GLN A 112 -7.46 26.91 9.31
C GLN A 112 -8.04 25.59 9.83
N GLY A 113 -7.17 24.78 10.44
CA GLY A 113 -7.53 23.48 11.00
C GLY A 113 -7.72 22.37 9.97
N ILE A 114 -7.45 22.61 8.68
CA ILE A 114 -7.42 21.53 7.68
C ILE A 114 -6.20 20.67 7.92
N LYS A 115 -6.45 19.37 7.95
CA LYS A 115 -5.42 18.35 8.00
C LYS A 115 -5.50 17.53 6.72
N LEU A 116 -4.42 17.54 5.95
CA LEU A 116 -4.30 16.78 4.72
C LEU A 116 -3.61 15.45 4.99
N HIS A 117 -4.19 14.37 4.48
CA HIS A 117 -3.61 13.03 4.53
C HIS A 117 -3.44 12.52 3.10
N TYR A 118 -2.26 11.99 2.79
CA TYR A 118 -1.92 11.32 1.55
C TYR A 118 -0.85 10.25 1.80
N ASP A 119 -0.62 9.39 0.82
CA ASP A 119 0.41 8.35 0.87
C ASP A 119 1.82 8.93 0.63
N ASN A 120 2.85 8.12 0.88
CA ASN A 120 4.25 8.54 0.74
C ASN A 120 4.77 8.44 -0.71
N GLY A 121 3.93 8.77 -1.70
CA GLY A 121 4.35 8.89 -3.10
C GLY A 121 5.53 9.87 -3.25
N ARG A 122 6.46 9.59 -4.17
CA ARG A 122 7.68 10.42 -4.34
C ARG A 122 7.40 11.93 -4.48
N PRO A 123 6.38 12.37 -5.24
CA PRO A 123 6.02 13.80 -5.31
C PRO A 123 5.53 14.36 -3.97
N HIS A 124 4.81 13.56 -3.19
CA HIS A 124 4.18 13.95 -1.93
C HIS A 124 5.17 14.14 -0.77
N VAL A 125 6.31 13.45 -0.84
CA VAL A 125 7.39 13.48 0.16
C VAL A 125 8.39 14.60 -0.12
N HIS A 126 8.30 15.27 -1.28
CA HIS A 126 9.22 16.34 -1.62
C HIS A 126 9.04 17.55 -0.69
N LYS A 127 10.16 18.09 -0.20
CA LYS A 127 10.17 19.17 0.80
C LYS A 127 9.45 20.42 0.30
N GLU A 128 9.56 20.73 -0.99
CA GLU A 128 8.89 21.91 -1.57
C GLU A 128 7.36 21.80 -1.49
N VAL A 129 6.80 20.61 -1.72
CA VAL A 129 5.35 20.38 -1.59
C VAL A 129 4.90 20.56 -0.14
N SER A 130 5.68 20.03 0.82
CA SER A 130 5.38 20.23 2.24
C SER A 130 5.45 21.72 2.63
N ASN A 131 6.51 22.42 2.21
CA ASN A 131 6.67 23.85 2.46
C ASN A 131 5.53 24.67 1.85
N TYR A 132 5.11 24.36 0.61
CA TYR A 132 3.99 25.02 -0.06
C TYR A 132 2.70 24.85 0.73
N LEU A 133 2.33 23.62 1.09
CA LEU A 133 1.10 23.33 1.84
C LEU A 133 1.10 24.00 3.22
N GLU A 134 2.24 23.97 3.92
CA GLU A 134 2.42 24.66 5.20
C GLU A 134 2.28 26.19 5.04
N SER A 135 2.86 26.78 3.98
CA SER A 135 2.72 28.21 3.68
C SER A 135 1.26 28.62 3.42
N LYS A 136 0.45 27.69 2.90
CA LYS A 136 -0.99 27.86 2.68
C LYS A 136 -1.81 27.54 3.93
N GLY A 137 -1.19 27.21 5.08
CA GLY A 137 -1.84 26.96 6.36
C GLY A 137 -2.47 25.57 6.51
N ILE A 138 -2.10 24.63 5.63
CA ILE A 138 -2.58 23.24 5.66
C ILE A 138 -1.61 22.41 6.49
N THR A 139 -2.13 21.65 7.46
CA THR A 139 -1.32 20.73 8.26
C THR A 139 -1.25 19.36 7.60
N ILE A 140 -0.07 18.82 7.37
CA ILE A 140 0.09 17.47 6.80
C ILE A 140 0.08 16.43 7.92
N ILE A 141 -0.75 15.40 7.78
CA ILE A 141 -0.76 14.22 8.64
C ILE A 141 0.30 13.25 8.16
N LYS A 142 1.22 12.86 9.05
CA LYS A 142 2.24 11.85 8.75
C LYS A 142 1.58 10.51 8.45
N HIS A 143 2.05 9.84 7.40
CA HIS A 143 1.62 8.50 7.03
C HIS A 143 2.82 7.53 7.10
N PRO A 144 2.66 6.33 7.68
CA PRO A 144 3.72 5.34 7.70
C PRO A 144 4.02 4.75 6.30
N PRO A 145 5.25 4.31 6.03
CA PRO A 145 5.58 3.62 4.78
C PRO A 145 4.84 2.28 4.63
N TYR A 146 4.46 1.93 3.40
CA TYR A 146 3.83 0.65 3.06
C TYR A 146 2.54 0.34 3.83
N SER A 147 1.73 1.35 4.15
CA SER A 147 0.50 1.18 4.93
C SER A 147 -0.77 1.56 4.16
N PRO A 148 -1.08 0.89 3.03
CA PRO A 148 -2.32 1.14 2.30
C PRO A 148 -3.56 0.85 3.16
N ASP A 149 -3.44 -0.04 4.14
CA ASP A 149 -4.44 -0.33 5.17
C ASP A 149 -4.74 0.87 6.10
N LEU A 150 -3.92 1.91 6.07
CA LEU A 150 -4.13 3.16 6.80
C LEU A 150 -4.42 4.36 5.88
N ALA A 151 -4.69 4.12 4.59
CA ALA A 151 -5.05 5.16 3.63
C ALA A 151 -6.50 4.99 3.17
N PRO A 152 -7.43 5.92 3.53
CA PRO A 152 -8.85 5.81 3.15
C PRO A 152 -9.10 5.70 1.65
N CYS A 153 -8.24 6.30 0.83
CA CYS A 153 -8.34 6.16 -0.62
C CYS A 153 -8.06 4.71 -1.07
N ASP A 154 -7.04 4.08 -0.50
CA ASP A 154 -6.60 2.73 -0.87
C ASP A 154 -7.53 1.64 -0.31
N PHE A 155 -7.84 1.66 0.99
CA PHE A 155 -8.64 0.59 1.59
C PHE A 155 -10.15 0.71 1.31
N TRP A 156 -10.61 1.86 0.79
CA TRP A 156 -12.03 2.10 0.56
C TRP A 156 -12.34 2.79 -0.77
N LEU A 157 -11.93 4.05 -0.96
CA LEU A 157 -12.49 4.89 -2.04
C LEU A 157 -12.31 4.29 -3.43
N PHE A 158 -11.09 3.85 -3.76
CA PHE A 158 -10.80 3.33 -5.10
C PHE A 158 -11.55 2.04 -5.39
N ASP A 159 -11.64 1.14 -4.41
CA ASP A 159 -12.40 -0.10 -4.57
C ASP A 159 -13.91 0.18 -4.66
N PHE A 160 -14.40 1.14 -3.85
CA PHE A 160 -15.79 1.57 -3.88
C PHE A 160 -16.18 2.17 -5.25
N ILE A 161 -15.32 2.99 -5.85
CA ILE A 161 -15.51 3.53 -7.20
C ILE A 161 -15.57 2.39 -8.22
N LYS A 162 -14.59 1.47 -8.20
CA LYS A 162 -14.51 0.34 -9.16
C LYS A 162 -15.71 -0.58 -9.09
N GLN A 163 -16.31 -0.77 -7.91
CA GLN A 163 -17.49 -1.62 -7.74
C GLN A 163 -18.78 -0.97 -8.26
N ASN A 164 -18.84 0.37 -8.34
CA ASN A 164 -20.08 1.10 -8.62
C ASN A 164 -20.09 1.83 -9.96
N ILE A 165 -18.94 2.03 -10.60
CA ILE A 165 -18.85 2.67 -11.91
C ILE A 165 -18.52 1.61 -12.96
N PRO A 166 -19.31 1.48 -14.04
CA PRO A 166 -19.00 0.57 -15.13
C PRO A 166 -17.82 1.07 -15.95
N ASP A 167 -17.21 0.16 -16.72
CA ASP A 167 -16.14 0.51 -17.66
C ASP A 167 -16.60 1.62 -18.63
N GLN A 168 -15.71 2.59 -18.86
CA GLN A 168 -15.94 3.73 -19.74
C GLN A 168 -15.05 3.61 -20.98
N SER A 169 -15.49 4.17 -22.10
CA SER A 169 -14.81 4.07 -23.39
C SER A 169 -13.58 4.96 -23.51
N ASP A 170 -13.53 6.05 -22.74
CA ASP A 170 -12.55 7.10 -22.88
C ASP A 170 -12.34 7.86 -21.57
N SER A 171 -11.32 8.71 -21.53
CA SER A 171 -10.93 9.42 -20.32
C SER A 171 -11.93 10.50 -19.91
N GLU A 172 -12.66 11.11 -20.85
CA GLU A 172 -13.59 12.20 -20.56
C GLU A 172 -14.88 11.64 -19.94
N SER A 173 -15.42 10.57 -20.53
CA SER A 173 -16.54 9.83 -19.95
C SER A 173 -16.20 9.25 -18.58
N LEU A 174 -14.98 8.73 -18.39
CA LEU A 174 -14.51 8.29 -17.07
C LEU A 174 -14.48 9.43 -16.05
N HIS A 175 -13.92 10.58 -16.41
CA HIS A 175 -13.86 11.73 -15.52
C HIS A 175 -15.27 12.19 -15.09
N GLN A 176 -16.21 12.25 -16.03
CA GLN A 176 -17.58 12.64 -15.75
C GLN A 176 -18.28 11.62 -14.85
N ALA A 177 -18.17 10.33 -15.16
CA ALA A 177 -18.79 9.25 -14.37
C ALA A 177 -18.26 9.23 -12.92
N VAL A 178 -16.94 9.39 -12.74
CA VAL A 178 -16.34 9.49 -11.40
C VAL A 178 -16.83 10.74 -10.67
N SER A 179 -16.89 11.89 -11.34
CA SER A 179 -17.35 13.13 -10.74
C SER A 179 -18.82 13.03 -10.29
N ASP A 180 -19.70 12.49 -11.12
CA ASP A 180 -21.12 12.30 -10.80
C ASP A 180 -21.30 11.32 -9.65
N PHE A 181 -20.55 10.22 -9.65
CA PHE A 181 -20.55 9.25 -8.56
C PHE A 181 -20.10 9.90 -7.26
N MET A 182 -18.98 10.62 -7.25
CA MET A 182 -18.46 11.32 -6.08
C MET A 182 -19.44 12.35 -5.52
N ASN A 183 -20.13 13.08 -6.40
CA ASN A 183 -21.18 14.04 -6.03
C ASN A 183 -22.44 13.37 -5.47
N SER A 184 -22.71 12.12 -5.86
CA SER A 184 -23.83 11.33 -5.35
C SER A 184 -23.57 10.74 -3.94
N LEU A 185 -22.30 10.67 -3.51
CA LEU A 185 -21.94 10.09 -2.22
C LEU A 185 -22.50 10.91 -1.06
N SER A 186 -23.22 10.22 -0.19
CA SER A 186 -23.76 10.86 1.02
C SER A 186 -22.66 11.17 2.03
N LYS A 187 -22.87 12.21 2.84
CA LYS A 187 -21.99 12.55 3.98
C LYS A 187 -21.82 11.39 4.97
N GLU A 188 -22.82 10.52 5.06
CA GLU A 188 -22.82 9.37 5.95
C GLU A 188 -21.78 8.32 5.52
N GLU A 189 -21.59 8.11 4.22
CA GLU A 189 -20.58 7.18 3.71
C GLU A 189 -19.17 7.64 4.06
N TYR A 190 -18.88 8.94 3.90
CA TYR A 190 -17.61 9.50 4.35
C TYR A 190 -17.41 9.31 5.86
N ARG A 191 -18.43 9.61 6.68
CA ARG A 191 -18.35 9.45 8.14
C ARG A 191 -17.99 8.02 8.55
N LYS A 192 -18.69 7.03 7.98
CA LYS A 192 -18.39 5.60 8.22
C LYS A 192 -16.95 5.26 7.88
N THR A 193 -16.41 5.78 6.78
CA THR A 193 -15.01 5.55 6.40
C THR A 193 -14.05 6.16 7.41
N PHE A 194 -14.29 7.39 7.87
CA PHE A 194 -13.45 8.03 8.90
C PHE A 194 -13.50 7.27 10.23
N ASP A 195 -14.67 6.76 10.63
CA ASP A 195 -14.79 5.92 11.83
C ASP A 195 -14.00 4.62 11.68
N LYS A 196 -14.09 3.96 10.52
CA LYS A 196 -13.25 2.80 10.18
C LYS A 196 -11.78 3.14 10.18
N TRP A 197 -11.39 4.31 9.69
CA TRP A 197 -9.99 4.74 9.67
C TRP A 197 -9.42 4.84 11.10
N ILE A 198 -10.18 5.39 12.04
CA ILE A 198 -9.81 5.43 13.47
C ILE A 198 -9.68 4.00 14.03
N GLN A 199 -10.60 3.09 13.70
CA GLN A 199 -10.52 1.69 14.12
C GLN A 199 -9.26 1.01 13.58
N ARG A 200 -8.93 1.20 12.30
CA ARG A 200 -7.73 0.65 11.66
C ARG A 200 -6.45 1.17 12.32
N MET A 201 -6.38 2.46 12.64
CA MET A 201 -5.25 3.01 13.39
C MET A 201 -5.10 2.38 14.78
N ARG A 202 -6.20 2.15 15.50
CA ARG A 202 -6.17 1.48 16.81
C ARG A 202 -5.66 0.05 16.68
N LEU A 203 -6.17 -0.70 15.71
CA LEU A 203 -5.69 -2.06 15.42
C LEU A 203 -4.20 -2.09 15.08
N CYS A 204 -3.71 -1.13 14.29
CA CYS A 204 -2.28 -0.98 14.01
C CYS A 204 -1.47 -0.80 15.30
N VAL A 205 -1.92 0.07 16.20
CA VAL A 205 -1.25 0.32 17.48
C VAL A 205 -1.28 -0.92 18.37
N ASP A 206 -2.45 -1.55 18.52
CA ASP A 206 -2.62 -2.76 19.34
C ASP A 206 -1.78 -3.92 18.82
N ASN A 207 -1.61 -4.00 17.50
CA ASN A 207 -0.77 -4.98 16.81
C ASN A 207 0.69 -4.51 16.65
N ARG A 208 1.12 -3.48 17.39
CA ARG A 208 2.51 -2.98 17.43
C ARG A 208 3.10 -2.63 16.05
N GLY A 209 2.27 -2.18 15.12
CA GLY A 209 2.67 -1.80 13.77
C GLY A 209 2.64 -2.94 12.74
N ASP A 210 2.31 -4.18 13.13
CA ASP A 210 2.13 -5.28 12.19
C ASP A 210 0.77 -5.18 11.47
N TYR A 211 0.70 -5.75 10.26
CA TYR A 211 -0.54 -5.80 9.47
C TYR A 211 -1.68 -6.50 10.22
N PHE A 212 -2.84 -5.86 10.25
CA PHE A 212 -4.00 -6.27 11.05
C PHE A 212 -5.22 -6.64 10.19
N GLU A 213 -5.07 -6.72 8.87
CA GLU A 213 -6.21 -7.01 7.96
C GLU A 213 -6.89 -8.35 8.30
N HIS A 214 -6.13 -9.35 8.74
CA HIS A 214 -6.66 -10.63 9.20
C HIS A 214 -7.54 -10.55 10.46
N LEU A 215 -7.47 -9.43 11.20
CA LEU A 215 -8.28 -9.14 12.38
C LEU A 215 -9.56 -8.37 12.03
N MET A 216 -9.66 -7.85 10.81
CA MET A 216 -10.85 -7.17 10.31
C MET A 216 -11.80 -8.20 9.68
N LYS A 217 -12.90 -8.50 10.38
CA LYS A 217 -14.01 -9.32 9.86
C LYS A 217 -15.05 -8.44 9.17
#